data_AF-A0A1Y6FYA7-F1
#
_entry.id   AF-A0A1Y6FYA7-F1
#
_cell.length_a   1.000
_cell.length_b   1.000
_cell.length_c   1.000
_cell.angle_alpha   90.00
_cell.angle_beta   90.00
_cell.angle_gamma   90.00
#
_symmetry.space_group_name_H-M   'P 1'
#
loop_
_entity.id
_entity.type
_entity.pdbx_description
1 polymer ?
#
loop_
_entity_poly.entity_id
_entity_poly.type
_entity_poly.pdbx_seq_one_letter_code
_entity_poly.pdbx_strand_id
1 'polypeptide(L)'
;MSSKVGLVMNYSNQPPVSLLQKTLQTSIQSSELNGYLFNKVEVTVSDLFKELYPNEILPNFKRLIPIGKVFVENHKYSGWSQEDFCLSQNLELVVSTNAFEVINNHKLNYCDVFELNKD
;
A
#
# COMPACT_ATOMS: atom_id res chain seq x y z
N MET A 1 -5.27 0.32 26.10
CA MET A 1 -3.99 0.27 25.35
C MET A 1 -4.34 -0.21 23.96
N SER A 2 -4.42 0.70 22.98
CA SER A 2 -4.97 0.39 21.66
C SER A 2 -3.95 -0.42 20.86
N SER A 3 -4.30 -1.68 20.57
CA SER A 3 -3.61 -2.59 19.68
C SER A 3 -3.43 -1.91 18.34
N LYS A 4 -2.19 -1.61 17.96
CA LYS A 4 -1.88 -1.09 16.64
C LYS A 4 -1.67 -2.31 15.74
N VAL A 5 -2.71 -2.67 15.00
CA VAL A 5 -2.72 -3.77 14.03
C VAL A 5 -1.75 -3.41 12.92
N GLY A 6 -0.71 -4.22 12.70
CA GLY A 6 0.07 -4.19 11.48
C GLY A 6 -0.62 -5.07 10.46
N LEU A 7 -0.93 -4.55 9.27
CA LEU A 7 -1.49 -5.37 8.19
C LEU A 7 -0.51 -5.52 7.06
N VAL A 8 -0.16 -6.77 6.74
CA VAL A 8 0.64 -7.10 5.55
C VAL A 8 -0.28 -7.05 4.33
N MET A 9 0.09 -6.24 3.35
CA MET A 9 -0.51 -6.24 2.02
C MET A 9 0.44 -6.89 1.01
N ASN A 10 0.12 -8.13 0.60
CA ASN A 10 0.89 -8.85 -0.42
C ASN A 10 0.22 -8.68 -1.80
N TYR A 11 0.95 -8.13 -2.76
CA TYR A 11 0.51 -8.03 -4.16
C TYR A 11 1.15 -9.17 -4.94
N SER A 12 0.33 -10.14 -5.32
CA SER A 12 0.76 -11.47 -5.81
C SER A 12 1.58 -11.51 -7.11
N ASN A 13 2.05 -10.38 -7.66
CA ASN A 13 2.98 -10.33 -8.80
C ASN A 13 3.68 -8.97 -9.05
N GLN A 14 3.83 -8.08 -8.04
CA GLN A 14 4.58 -6.81 -8.20
C GLN A 14 5.42 -6.49 -6.95
N PRO A 15 6.57 -5.78 -7.08
CA PRO A 15 7.31 -5.26 -5.92
C PRO A 15 6.37 -4.47 -4.98
N PRO A 16 6.70 -4.27 -3.68
CA PRO A 16 5.83 -3.76 -2.58
C PRO A 16 5.35 -2.31 -2.72
N VAL A 17 4.87 -2.00 -3.90
CA VAL A 17 4.84 -0.71 -4.52
C VAL A 17 3.50 -0.67 -5.21
N SER A 18 2.48 -0.28 -4.46
CA SER A 18 1.14 -0.20 -4.99
C SER A 18 1.03 1.02 -5.92
N LEU A 19 0.54 0.77 -7.13
CA LEU A 19 0.01 1.82 -7.98
C LEU A 19 -1.34 2.23 -7.41
N LEU A 20 -1.43 3.44 -6.88
CA LEU A 20 -2.68 3.96 -6.33
C LEU A 20 -3.44 4.75 -7.38
N GLN A 21 -4.75 4.52 -7.41
CA GLN A 21 -5.69 5.39 -8.09
C GLN A 21 -5.73 6.76 -7.40
N LYS A 22 -6.05 7.80 -8.16
CA LYS A 22 -6.13 9.18 -7.67
C LYS A 22 -7.04 9.34 -6.44
N THR A 23 -8.14 8.60 -6.38
CA THR A 23 -9.10 8.65 -5.25
C THR A 23 -8.46 8.18 -3.95
N LEU A 24 -7.80 7.02 -3.96
CA LEU A 24 -7.08 6.49 -2.81
C LEU A 24 -5.89 7.39 -2.42
N GLN A 25 -5.15 7.90 -3.40
CA GLN A 25 -4.11 8.89 -3.15
C GLN A 25 -4.66 10.11 -2.41
N THR A 26 -5.77 10.69 -2.89
CA THR A 26 -6.41 11.86 -2.26
C THR A 26 -6.85 11.54 -0.84
N SER A 27 -7.45 10.38 -0.58
CA SER A 27 -7.84 9.99 0.78
C SER A 27 -6.67 9.88 1.74
N ILE A 28 -5.54 9.31 1.29
CA ILE A 28 -4.31 9.23 2.09
C ILE A 28 -3.75 10.64 2.34
N GLN A 29 -3.70 11.51 1.32
CA GLN A 29 -3.19 12.88 1.46
C GLN A 29 -4.07 13.80 2.30
N SER A 30 -5.39 13.57 2.34
CA SER A 30 -6.32 14.32 3.16
C SER A 30 -6.41 13.83 4.61
N SER A 31 -5.71 12.74 4.93
CA SER A 31 -5.65 12.17 6.28
C SER A 31 -4.41 12.65 7.03
N GLU A 32 -4.39 12.42 8.35
CA GLU A 32 -3.23 12.73 9.20
C GLU A 32 -2.18 11.61 9.24
N LEU A 33 -2.20 10.71 8.24
CA LEU A 33 -1.28 9.58 8.17
C LEU A 33 0.14 10.00 7.78
N ASN A 34 1.14 9.25 8.23
CA ASN A 34 2.57 9.52 7.97
C ASN A 34 3.31 8.27 7.42
N GLY A 35 4.61 8.40 7.14
CA GLY A 35 5.43 7.26 6.72
C GLY A 35 5.35 6.89 5.24
N TYR A 36 4.90 7.78 4.38
CA TYR A 36 4.83 7.52 2.94
C TYR A 36 5.36 8.67 2.09
N LEU A 37 5.75 8.35 0.86
CA LEU A 37 5.99 9.27 -0.24
C LEU A 37 5.17 8.85 -1.46
N PHE A 38 4.79 9.84 -2.28
CA PHE A 38 4.17 9.60 -3.58
C PHE A 38 5.09 10.00 -4.71
N ASN A 39 5.45 9.03 -5.56
CA ASN A 39 6.22 9.28 -6.76
C ASN A 39 5.33 9.21 -8.01
N LYS A 40 5.62 10.10 -8.97
CA LYS A 40 5.06 9.99 -10.31
C LYS A 40 5.64 8.73 -10.96
N VAL A 41 4.80 8.00 -11.66
CA VAL A 41 5.22 6.88 -12.50
C VAL A 41 4.83 7.16 -13.94
N GLU A 42 5.62 6.62 -14.86
CA GLU A 42 5.24 6.51 -16.26
C GLU A 42 4.58 5.16 -16.46
N VAL A 43 3.42 5.17 -17.11
CA VAL A 43 2.67 3.95 -17.43
C VAL A 43 2.65 3.81 -18.94
N THR A 44 3.10 2.65 -19.40
CA THR A 44 3.02 2.25 -20.79
C THR A 44 2.01 1.11 -20.93
N VAL A 45 1.34 1.07 -22.08
CA VAL A 45 0.39 0.00 -22.42
C VAL A 45 0.91 -0.79 -23.60
N SER A 46 0.67 -2.10 -23.56
CA SER A 46 0.98 -3.00 -24.67
C SER A 46 0.10 -2.70 -25.88
N ASP A 47 0.55 -3.10 -27.06
CA ASP A 47 -0.22 -2.87 -28.29
C ASP A 47 -1.55 -3.65 -28.29
N LEU A 48 -1.55 -4.88 -27.77
CA LEU A 48 -2.77 -5.66 -27.56
C LEU A 48 -3.80 -4.92 -26.67
N PHE A 49 -3.35 -4.23 -25.60
CA PHE A 49 -4.27 -3.45 -24.77
C PHE A 49 -4.88 -2.28 -25.55
N LYS A 50 -4.08 -1.59 -26.36
CA LYS A 50 -4.58 -0.48 -27.21
C LYS A 50 -5.58 -0.97 -28.25
N GLU A 51 -5.39 -2.16 -28.81
CA GLU A 51 -6.33 -2.77 -29.76
C GLU A 51 -7.66 -3.14 -29.10
N LEU A 52 -7.62 -3.75 -27.91
CA LEU A 52 -8.81 -4.18 -27.18
C LEU A 52 -9.57 -3.00 -26.54
N TYR A 53 -8.84 -1.94 -26.16
CA TYR A 53 -9.37 -0.78 -25.42
C TYR A 53 -8.91 0.55 -26.05
N PRO A 54 -9.27 0.83 -27.31
CA PRO A 54 -8.68 1.95 -28.08
C PRO A 54 -9.05 3.34 -27.56
N ASN A 55 -10.12 3.45 -26.76
CA ASN A 55 -10.63 4.71 -26.23
C ASN A 55 -10.48 4.83 -24.70
N GLU A 56 -9.81 3.88 -24.05
CA GLU A 56 -9.60 3.95 -22.61
C GLU A 56 -8.52 4.98 -22.25
N ILE A 57 -8.88 5.89 -21.34
CA ILE A 57 -7.93 6.84 -20.77
C ILE A 57 -7.39 6.23 -19.48
N LEU A 58 -6.09 5.93 -19.48
CA LEU A 58 -5.46 5.37 -18.29
C LEU A 58 -5.56 6.35 -17.11
N PRO A 59 -5.89 5.85 -15.91
CA PRO A 59 -5.80 6.65 -14.70
C PRO A 59 -4.40 7.22 -14.51
N ASN A 60 -4.31 8.39 -13.91
CA ASN A 60 -3.03 8.87 -13.42
C ASN A 60 -2.67 8.09 -12.16
N PHE A 61 -1.69 7.21 -12.28
CA PHE A 61 -1.21 6.41 -11.16
C PHE A 61 -0.05 7.12 -10.46
N LYS A 62 -0.03 6.99 -9.13
CA LYS A 62 1.16 7.30 -8.34
C LYS A 62 1.62 6.06 -7.60
N ARG A 63 2.92 6.00 -7.43
CA ARG A 63 3.59 4.98 -6.62
C ARG A 63 3.61 5.44 -5.17
N LEU A 64 3.02 4.65 -4.27
CA LEU A 64 3.23 4.81 -2.83
C LEU A 64 4.56 4.15 -2.44
N ILE A 65 5.37 4.87 -1.67
CA ILE A 65 6.65 4.39 -1.15
C ILE A 65 6.59 4.51 0.38
N PRO A 66 6.51 3.40 1.12
CA PRO A 66 6.64 3.42 2.57
C PRO A 66 8.07 3.83 2.94
N ILE A 67 8.21 4.72 3.91
CA ILE A 67 9.50 5.16 4.46
C ILE A 67 9.72 4.65 5.89
N GLY A 68 8.65 4.27 6.59
CA GLY A 68 8.75 3.58 7.87
C GLY A 68 9.30 2.16 7.71
N LYS A 69 9.75 1.57 8.80
CA LYS A 69 10.35 0.23 8.87
C LYS A 69 9.74 -0.57 10.02
N VAL A 70 9.64 -1.86 9.80
CA VAL A 70 9.19 -2.82 10.80
C VAL A 70 9.80 -4.19 10.50
N PHE A 71 10.06 -4.99 11.52
CA PHE A 71 10.43 -6.38 11.34
C PHE A 71 9.19 -7.26 11.49
N VAL A 72 9.01 -8.20 10.57
CA VAL A 72 7.86 -9.14 10.58
C VAL A 72 8.33 -10.58 10.50
N GLU A 73 8.01 -11.39 11.50
CA GLU A 73 8.31 -12.82 11.52
C GLU A 73 7.14 -13.59 12.13
N ASN A 74 6.69 -14.67 11.49
CA ASN A 74 5.62 -15.54 12.00
C ASN A 74 4.33 -14.80 12.44
N HIS A 75 3.85 -13.85 11.63
CA HIS A 75 2.69 -12.98 11.94
C HIS A 75 2.87 -12.12 13.20
N LYS A 76 4.11 -11.87 13.58
CA LYS A 76 4.44 -10.96 14.66
C LYS A 76 5.34 -9.83 14.16
N TYR A 77 5.29 -8.70 14.85
CA TYR A 77 6.09 -7.54 14.50
C TYR A 77 6.95 -7.04 15.66
N SER A 78 8.13 -6.54 15.31
CA SER A 78 9.09 -5.92 16.22
C SER A 78 9.83 -4.76 15.54
N GLY A 79 10.56 -3.95 16.31
CA GLY A 79 11.39 -2.84 15.79
C GLY A 79 10.64 -1.82 14.93
N TRP A 80 9.37 -1.54 15.23
CA TRP A 80 8.54 -0.62 14.45
C TRP A 80 8.89 0.85 14.71
N SER A 81 9.15 1.58 13.63
CA SER A 81 9.49 3.02 13.65
C SER A 81 8.31 3.98 13.92
N GLN A 82 7.11 3.43 14.18
CA GLN A 82 5.88 4.15 14.57
C GLN A 82 5.12 4.88 13.47
N GLU A 83 5.53 4.77 12.21
CA GLU A 83 4.79 5.36 11.11
C GLU A 83 3.61 4.49 10.64
N ASP A 84 2.62 5.14 10.04
CA ASP A 84 1.41 4.48 9.55
C ASP A 84 1.64 3.60 8.31
N PHE A 85 2.68 3.90 7.53
CA PHE A 85 3.11 3.10 6.39
C PHE A 85 4.56 2.66 6.58
N CYS A 86 4.79 1.36 6.61
CA CYS A 86 6.08 0.75 6.84
C CYS A 86 6.40 -0.33 5.80
N LEU A 87 7.69 -0.52 5.54
CA LEU A 87 8.19 -1.64 4.75
C LEU A 87 8.84 -2.67 5.67
N SER A 88 8.42 -3.93 5.54
CA SER A 88 9.07 -5.05 6.23
C SER A 88 10.37 -5.48 5.54
N GLN A 89 11.21 -6.24 6.25
CA GLN A 89 12.40 -6.86 5.67
C GLN A 89 12.07 -7.89 4.57
N ASN A 90 10.83 -8.40 4.55
CA ASN A 90 10.35 -9.33 3.52
C ASN A 90 9.74 -8.60 2.31
N LEU A 91 9.93 -7.28 2.22
CA LEU A 91 9.30 -6.45 1.19
C LEU A 91 7.77 -6.54 1.27
N GLU A 92 7.21 -6.45 2.47
CA GLU A 92 5.76 -6.37 2.67
C GLU A 92 5.38 -4.96 3.10
N LEU A 93 4.26 -4.45 2.58
CA LEU A 93 3.67 -3.22 3.08
C LEU A 93 2.95 -3.52 4.38
N VAL A 94 3.42 -2.94 5.47
CA VAL A 94 2.79 -2.99 6.78
C VAL A 94 2.16 -1.64 7.09
N VAL A 95 0.87 -1.64 7.40
CA VAL A 95 0.14 -0.41 7.74
C VAL A 95 -0.41 -0.44 9.15
N SER A 96 -0.52 0.72 9.78
CA SER A 96 -1.26 0.88 11.05
C SER A 96 -2.76 0.66 10.84
N THR A 97 -3.50 0.45 11.93
CA THR A 97 -4.98 0.38 11.90
C THR A 97 -5.60 1.62 11.25
N ASN A 98 -5.09 2.82 11.57
CA ASN A 98 -5.61 4.07 11.01
C ASN A 98 -5.39 4.13 9.49
N ALA A 99 -4.20 3.75 9.01
CA ALA A 99 -3.93 3.68 7.58
C ALA A 99 -4.80 2.64 6.89
N PHE A 100 -5.00 1.48 7.53
CA PHE A 100 -5.88 0.45 6.99
C PHE A 100 -7.32 0.93 6.84
N GLU A 101 -7.89 1.59 7.84
CA GLU A 101 -9.27 2.12 7.75
C GLU A 101 -9.44 3.04 6.54
N VAL A 102 -8.47 3.92 6.28
CA VAL A 102 -8.46 4.81 5.11
C VAL A 102 -8.40 4.00 3.82
N ILE A 103 -7.51 3.01 3.74
CA ILE A 103 -7.28 2.22 2.53
C ILE A 103 -8.43 1.26 2.24
N ASN A 104 -9.01 0.64 3.27
CA ASN A 104 -10.07 -0.36 3.16
C ASN A 104 -11.37 0.22 2.58
N ASN A 105 -11.56 1.54 2.70
CA ASN A 105 -12.67 2.25 2.04
C ASN A 105 -12.59 2.22 0.50
N HIS A 106 -11.46 1.81 -0.10
CA HIS A 106 -11.22 1.86 -1.55
C HIS A 106 -11.28 0.52 -2.30
N LYS A 107 -11.95 -0.52 -1.74
CA LYS A 107 -12.08 -1.87 -2.35
C LYS A 107 -10.74 -2.48 -2.81
N LEU A 108 -10.08 -3.20 -1.91
CA LEU A 108 -8.84 -3.93 -2.19
C LEU A 108 -9.13 -5.27 -2.86
N ASN A 109 -9.26 -5.27 -4.19
CA ASN A 109 -9.66 -6.48 -4.93
C ASN A 109 -8.52 -7.48 -5.19
N TYR A 110 -7.27 -7.11 -4.96
CA TYR A 110 -6.08 -7.90 -5.34
C TYR A 110 -4.99 -7.87 -4.25
N CYS A 111 -5.40 -8.02 -3.00
CA CYS A 111 -4.49 -7.95 -1.87
C CYS A 111 -4.94 -8.92 -0.77
N ASP A 112 -3.98 -9.71 -0.27
CA ASP A 112 -4.17 -10.47 0.96
C ASP A 112 -3.79 -9.61 2.16
N VAL A 113 -4.63 -9.66 3.19
CA VAL A 113 -4.52 -8.83 4.40
C VAL A 113 -4.47 -9.74 5.62
N PHE A 114 -3.42 -9.58 6.44
CA PHE A 114 -3.22 -10.39 7.66
C PHE A 114 -2.88 -9.51 8.85
N GLU A 115 -3.48 -9.81 10.00
CA GLU A 115 -3.20 -9.15 11.28
C GLU A 115 -1.88 -9.62 11.88
N LEU A 116 -1.06 -8.66 12.30
CA LEU A 116 0.18 -8.88 13.02
C LEU A 116 0.00 -8.63 14.52
N ASN A 117 0.56 -9.53 15.32
CA ASN A 117 0.65 -9.38 16.77
C ASN A 117 1.99 -8.79 17.18
N LYS A 118 2.04 -8.10 18.32
CA LYS A 118 3.33 -7.66 18.85
C LYS A 118 4.11 -8.87 19.40
N ASP A 119 5.41 -8.94 19.11
CA ASP A 119 6.34 -9.89 19.76
C ASP A 119 6.48 -9.64 21.26
#